data_AF-A0A8A4ZJT3-F1
#
_entry.id   AF-A0A8A4ZJT3-F1
#
_cell.length_a   1.000
_cell.length_b   1.000
_cell.length_c   1.000
_cell.angle_alpha   90.00
_cell.angle_beta   90.00
_cell.angle_gamma   90.00
#
_symmetry.space_group_name_H-M   'P 1'
#
loop_
_entity.id
_entity.type
_entity.pdbx_description
1 polymer ?
#
loop_
_entity_poly.entity_id
_entity_poly.type
_entity_poly.pdbx_seq_one_letter_code
_entity_poly.pdbx_strand_id
1 'polypeptide(L)'
;MRTLLRQTGTAPEWTAAWSTALAELEIGVDEAEALLRAGTDDPLPPARPWLPPSHLGVLPAPLRERAQALVARQLRVAQSLAEAADLSRRHLRVLDQVRPVAETTPVYLDTAG
;
A
#
# COMPACT_ATOMS: atom_id res chain seq x y z
N MET A 1 -28.86 -23.60 7.74
CA MET A 1 -29.77 -22.50 7.38
C MET A 1 -28.94 -21.31 6.93
N ARG A 2 -28.67 -21.19 5.62
CA ARG A 2 -27.78 -20.17 5.04
C ARG A 2 -28.68 -19.13 4.37
N THR A 3 -28.97 -18.04 5.07
CA THR A 3 -29.88 -16.99 4.62
C THR A 3 -29.27 -16.28 3.41
N LEU A 4 -29.82 -16.54 2.23
CA LEU A 4 -29.50 -15.81 0.99
C LEU A 4 -30.03 -14.38 1.15
N LEU A 5 -29.15 -13.43 1.49
CA LEU A 5 -29.46 -12.01 1.40
C LEU A 5 -29.75 -11.69 -0.07
N ARG A 6 -31.04 -11.51 -0.38
CA ARG A 6 -31.53 -11.14 -1.71
C ARG A 6 -30.99 -9.74 -2.01
N GLN A 7 -30.14 -9.61 -3.02
CA GLN A 7 -29.65 -8.32 -3.50
C GLN A 7 -30.80 -7.57 -4.19
N THR A 8 -31.51 -6.70 -3.47
CA THR A 8 -32.67 -5.94 -3.98
C THR A 8 -32.27 -4.48 -4.25
N GLY A 9 -31.42 -4.25 -5.26
CA GLY A 9 -31.13 -2.91 -5.76
C GLY A 9 -31.52 -2.78 -7.23
N THR A 10 -31.92 -1.58 -7.64
CA THR A 10 -32.20 -1.24 -9.04
C THR A 10 -30.92 -0.81 -9.77
N ALA A 11 -30.91 -0.84 -11.10
CA ALA A 11 -29.73 -0.45 -11.89
C ALA A 11 -29.19 0.97 -11.60
N PRO A 12 -30.02 1.99 -11.34
CA PRO A 12 -29.54 3.32 -10.92
C PRO A 12 -28.86 3.31 -9.55
N GLU A 13 -29.43 2.58 -8.57
CA GLU A 13 -28.86 2.46 -7.22
C GLU A 13 -27.49 1.76 -7.25
N TRP A 14 -27.34 0.73 -8.07
CA TRP A 14 -26.04 0.08 -8.27
C TRP A 14 -25.03 1.01 -8.94
N THR A 15 -25.46 1.86 -9.85
CA THR A 15 -24.56 2.83 -10.50
C THR A 15 -24.02 3.84 -9.51
N ALA A 16 -24.89 4.36 -8.62
CA ALA A 16 -24.47 5.24 -7.55
C ALA A 16 -23.51 4.52 -6.58
N ALA A 17 -23.86 3.32 -6.14
CA ALA A 17 -23.03 2.53 -5.22
C ALA A 17 -21.64 2.21 -5.80
N TRP A 18 -21.58 1.79 -7.06
CA TRP A 18 -20.31 1.56 -7.75
C TRP A 18 -19.50 2.85 -7.92
N SER A 19 -20.15 3.97 -8.25
CA SER A 19 -19.45 5.26 -8.37
C SER A 19 -18.83 5.69 -7.05
N THR A 20 -19.55 5.54 -5.94
CA THR A 20 -19.02 5.83 -4.59
C THR A 20 -17.87 4.90 -4.24
N ALA A 21 -18.01 3.60 -4.46
CA ALA A 21 -16.96 2.63 -4.17
C ALA A 21 -15.67 2.89 -4.99
N LEU A 22 -15.81 3.27 -6.27
CA LEU A 22 -14.67 3.64 -7.11
C LEU A 22 -14.01 4.94 -6.62
N ALA A 23 -14.79 5.93 -6.17
CA ALA A 23 -14.25 7.18 -5.63
C ALA A 23 -13.44 6.94 -4.35
N GLU A 24 -13.93 6.11 -3.43
CA GLU A 24 -13.18 5.74 -2.21
C GLU A 24 -11.85 5.06 -2.54
N LEU A 25 -11.85 4.14 -3.51
CA LEU A 25 -10.64 3.47 -3.96
C LEU A 25 -9.65 4.44 -4.63
N GLU A 26 -10.15 5.40 -5.41
CA GLU A 26 -9.33 6.42 -6.06
C GLU A 26 -8.60 7.29 -5.04
N ILE A 27 -9.27 7.71 -3.96
CA ILE A 27 -8.64 8.46 -2.86
C ILE A 27 -7.46 7.67 -2.27
N GLY A 28 -7.66 6.38 -1.97
CA GLY A 28 -6.60 5.55 -1.42
C GLY A 28 -5.40 5.38 -2.37
N VAL A 29 -5.65 5.33 -3.69
CA VAL A 29 -4.57 5.29 -4.69
C VAL A 29 -3.84 6.63 -4.78
N ASP A 30 -4.56 7.75 -4.74
CA ASP A 30 -3.97 9.09 -4.77
C ASP A 30 -3.08 9.33 -3.55
N GLU A 31 -3.52 8.90 -2.36
CA GLU A 31 -2.74 8.93 -1.13
C GLU A 31 -1.47 8.07 -1.24
N ALA A 32 -1.58 6.84 -1.73
CA ALA A 32 -0.43 5.96 -1.90
C ALA A 32 0.59 6.51 -2.90
N GLU A 33 0.14 7.08 -4.02
CA GLU A 33 1.00 7.76 -4.99
C GLU A 33 1.68 9.00 -4.39
N ALA A 34 0.97 9.78 -3.56
CA ALA A 34 1.53 10.93 -2.87
C ALA A 34 2.63 10.54 -1.89
N LEU A 35 2.42 9.46 -1.11
CA LEU A 35 3.41 8.93 -0.18
C LEU A 35 4.67 8.42 -0.91
N LEU A 36 4.50 7.70 -2.02
CA LEU A 36 5.62 7.26 -2.86
C LEU A 36 6.42 8.44 -3.43
N ARG A 37 5.74 9.52 -3.84
CA ARG A 37 6.41 10.75 -4.32
C ARG A 37 7.13 11.51 -3.22
N ALA A 38 6.54 11.56 -2.02
CA ALA A 38 7.11 12.27 -0.88
C ALA A 38 8.38 11.59 -0.33
N GLY A 39 8.47 10.26 -0.44
CA GLY A 39 9.61 9.50 0.06
C GLY A 39 9.80 9.65 1.57
N THR A 40 8.71 9.60 2.33
CA THR A 40 8.77 9.84 3.79
C THR A 40 9.41 8.68 4.54
N ASP A 41 10.23 9.01 5.54
CA ASP A 41 10.76 8.07 6.52
C ASP A 41 9.79 7.86 7.72
N ASP A 42 8.71 8.63 7.76
CA ASP A 42 7.74 8.53 8.85
C ASP A 42 6.98 7.19 8.82
N PRO A 43 6.73 6.57 9.99
CA PRO A 43 5.91 5.37 10.08
C PRO A 43 4.52 5.63 9.50
N LEU A 44 4.18 4.89 8.44
CA LEU A 44 2.84 4.95 7.86
C LEU A 44 1.82 4.33 8.82
N PRO A 45 0.61 4.93 8.94
CA PRO A 45 -0.47 4.28 9.65
C PRO A 45 -0.81 2.92 8.99
N PRO A 46 -1.29 1.93 9.76
CA PRO A 46 -1.66 0.65 9.20
C PRO A 46 -2.75 0.83 8.14
N ALA A 47 -2.54 0.22 6.98
CA ALA A 47 -3.50 0.27 5.89
C ALA A 47 -4.84 -0.36 6.34
N ARG A 48 -5.94 0.38 6.14
CA ARG A 48 -7.27 -0.19 6.30
C ARG A 48 -7.58 -1.10 5.10
N PRO A 49 -7.93 -2.37 5.30
CA PRO A 49 -8.31 -3.24 4.20
C PRO A 49 -9.61 -2.70 3.57
N TRP A 50 -9.61 -2.54 2.25
CA TRP A 50 -10.83 -2.20 1.53
C TRP A 50 -11.80 -3.39 1.58
N LEU A 51 -13.01 -3.14 2.07
CA LEU A 51 -14.08 -4.12 2.10
C LEU A 51 -15.12 -3.70 1.06
N PRO A 52 -15.37 -4.52 0.02
CA PRO A 52 -16.36 -4.18 -0.98
C PRO A 52 -17.75 -4.03 -0.33
N PRO A 53 -18.50 -2.96 -0.63
CA PRO A 53 -19.85 -2.82 -0.13
C PRO A 53 -20.73 -4.01 -0.51
N SER A 54 -21.52 -4.51 0.44
CA SER A 54 -22.35 -5.74 0.28
C SER A 54 -23.51 -5.62 -0.70
N HIS A 55 -23.81 -4.41 -1.16
CA HIS A 55 -24.92 -4.07 -2.05
C HIS A 55 -24.45 -3.74 -3.48
N LEU A 56 -23.19 -4.01 -3.81
CA LEU A 56 -22.69 -3.88 -5.18
C LEU A 56 -23.27 -4.97 -6.07
N GLY A 57 -24.11 -4.56 -7.03
CA GLY A 57 -24.58 -5.41 -8.12
C GLY A 57 -23.52 -5.57 -9.23
N VAL A 58 -23.95 -5.96 -10.42
CA VAL A 58 -23.06 -6.03 -11.60
C VAL A 58 -22.50 -4.63 -11.91
N LEU A 59 -21.21 -4.54 -12.23
CA LEU A 59 -20.56 -3.30 -12.64
C LEU A 59 -21.26 -2.71 -13.89
N PRO A 60 -21.83 -1.50 -13.80
CA PRO A 60 -22.47 -0.85 -14.94
C PRO A 60 -21.48 -0.58 -16.07
N ALA A 61 -21.91 -0.80 -17.32
CA ALA A 61 -21.07 -0.62 -18.49
C ALA A 61 -20.37 0.76 -18.59
N PRO A 62 -21.02 1.89 -18.24
CA PRO A 62 -20.37 3.20 -18.27
C PRO A 62 -19.19 3.35 -17.30
N LEU A 63 -19.16 2.56 -16.22
CA LEU A 63 -18.10 2.63 -15.21
C LEU A 63 -16.93 1.69 -15.48
N ARG A 64 -17.02 0.86 -16.53
CA ARG A 64 -16.02 -0.16 -16.84
C ARG A 64 -14.64 0.43 -17.12
N GLU A 65 -14.59 1.45 -17.97
CA GLU A 65 -13.33 2.10 -18.35
C GLU A 65 -12.64 2.72 -17.13
N ARG A 66 -13.42 3.44 -16.30
CA ARG A 66 -12.94 4.02 -15.03
C ARG A 66 -12.37 2.95 -14.11
N ALA A 67 -13.10 1.85 -13.91
CA ALA A 67 -12.64 0.73 -13.07
C ALA A 67 -11.34 0.09 -13.61
N GLN A 68 -11.23 -0.10 -14.93
CA GLN A 68 -10.02 -0.64 -15.56
C GLN A 68 -8.82 0.29 -15.40
N ALA A 69 -9.02 1.60 -15.61
CA ALA A 69 -7.98 2.59 -15.41
C ALA A 69 -7.50 2.62 -13.94
N LEU A 70 -8.42 2.50 -12.99
CA LEU A 70 -8.10 2.43 -11.57
C LEU A 70 -7.27 1.18 -11.23
N VAL A 71 -7.66 0.00 -11.71
CA VAL A 71 -6.89 -1.24 -11.50
C VAL A 71 -5.49 -1.12 -12.09
N ALA A 72 -5.36 -0.54 -13.29
CA ALA A 72 -4.04 -0.31 -13.90
C ALA A 72 -3.16 0.62 -13.04
N ARG A 73 -3.73 1.68 -12.44
CA ARG A 73 -3.02 2.54 -11.48
C ARG A 73 -2.60 1.76 -10.22
N GLN A 74 -3.51 0.99 -9.63
CA GLN A 74 -3.23 0.17 -8.45
C GLN A 74 -2.06 -0.80 -8.68
N LEU A 75 -2.01 -1.45 -9.85
CA LEU A 75 -0.90 -2.34 -10.19
C LEU A 75 0.44 -1.61 -10.31
N ARG A 76 0.46 -0.40 -10.89
CA ARG A 76 1.67 0.42 -10.95
C ARG A 76 2.15 0.84 -9.57
N VAL A 77 1.24 1.28 -8.70
CA VAL A 77 1.57 1.63 -7.31
C VAL A 77 2.13 0.42 -6.56
N ALA A 78 1.49 -0.75 -6.69
CA ALA A 78 1.97 -1.98 -6.06
C ALA A 78 3.38 -2.37 -6.53
N GLN A 79 3.66 -2.19 -7.82
CA GLN A 79 5.00 -2.42 -8.37
C GLN A 79 6.02 -1.45 -7.77
N SER A 80 5.75 -0.14 -7.78
CA SER A 80 6.64 0.88 -7.21
C SER A 80 6.90 0.66 -5.72
N LEU A 81 5.89 0.23 -4.97
CA LEU A 81 6.05 -0.11 -3.56
C LEU A 81 6.96 -1.34 -3.36
N ALA A 82 6.82 -2.37 -4.19
CA ALA A 82 7.67 -3.55 -4.13
C ALA A 82 9.14 -3.22 -4.46
N GLU A 83 9.36 -2.35 -5.45
CA GLU A 83 10.70 -1.86 -5.83
C GLU A 83 11.33 -1.04 -4.70
N ALA A 84 10.59 -0.10 -4.11
CA ALA A 84 11.06 0.69 -2.97
C ALA A 84 11.41 -0.20 -1.77
N ALA A 85 10.57 -1.19 -1.45
CA ALA A 85 10.84 -2.15 -0.38
C ALA A 85 12.11 -2.98 -0.65
N ASP A 86 12.38 -3.36 -1.90
CA ASP A 86 13.58 -4.10 -2.25
C ASP A 86 14.86 -3.25 -2.11
N LEU A 87 14.82 -2.00 -2.56
CA LEU A 87 15.92 -1.04 -2.39
C LEU A 87 16.23 -0.83 -0.90
N SER A 88 15.22 -0.59 -0.07
CA SER A 88 15.41 -0.45 1.39
C SER A 88 16.04 -1.70 2.01
N ARG A 89 15.59 -2.90 1.64
CA ARG A 89 16.20 -4.16 2.11
C ARG A 89 17.66 -4.32 1.67
N ARG A 90 18.03 -3.86 0.46
CA ARG A 90 19.43 -3.86 0.00
C ARG A 90 20.28 -2.88 0.79
N HIS A 91 19.80 -1.66 1.02
CA HIS A 91 20.51 -0.67 1.83
C HIS A 91 20.76 -1.17 3.26
N LEU A 92 19.75 -1.75 3.91
CA LEU A 92 19.91 -2.33 5.25
C LEU A 92 20.96 -3.45 5.29
N ARG A 93 21.02 -4.32 4.26
CA ARG A 93 22.06 -5.36 4.16
C ARG A 93 23.47 -4.79 4.03
N VAL A 94 23.66 -3.71 3.27
CA VAL A 94 24.96 -3.05 3.14
C VAL A 94 25.37 -2.40 4.46
N LEU A 95 24.45 -1.71 5.14
CA LEU A 95 24.71 -1.09 6.44
C LEU A 95 25.10 -2.13 7.50
N ASP A 96 24.47 -3.31 7.49
CA ASP A 96 24.81 -4.40 8.40
C ASP A 96 26.24 -4.94 8.16
N GLN A 97 26.70 -4.99 6.90
CA GLN A 97 28.06 -5.41 6.54
C GLN A 97 29.13 -4.38 6.92
N VAL A 98 28.79 -3.09 6.95
CA VAL A 98 29.70 -1.99 7.30
C VAL A 98 29.74 -1.75 8.82
N ARG A 99 28.90 -2.43 9.61
CA ARG A 99 28.89 -2.28 11.07
C ARG A 99 30.28 -2.67 11.61
N PRO A 100 31.03 -1.73 12.22
CA PRO A 100 32.32 -2.07 12.80
C PRO A 100 32.10 -3.15 13.86
N VAL A 101 32.88 -4.23 13.76
CA VAL A 101 33.09 -5.13 14.91
C VAL A 101 33.50 -4.22 16.06
N ALA A 102 32.73 -4.23 17.15
CA ALA A 102 33.06 -3.45 18.33
C ALA A 102 34.52 -3.71 18.67
N GLU A 103 35.36 -2.69 18.49
CA GLU A 103 36.79 -2.79 18.74
C GLU A 103 36.95 -3.27 20.18
N THR A 104 37.64 -4.40 20.35
CA THR A 104 37.97 -4.96 21.66
C THR A 104 38.60 -3.83 22.48
N THR A 105 38.04 -3.59 23.67
CA THR A 105 38.40 -2.46 24.56
C THR A 105 39.91 -2.23 24.54
N PRO A 106 40.40 -1.06 24.07
CA PRO A 106 41.84 -0.83 23.98
C PRO A 106 42.43 -0.82 25.39
N VAL A 107 43.26 -1.82 25.68
CA VAL A 107 44.03 -1.90 26.92
C VAL A 107 45.27 -1.02 26.75
N TYR A 108 45.32 0.10 27.47
CA TYR A 108 46.53 0.91 27.57
C TYR A 108 47.55 0.18 28.45
N LEU A 109 48.68 -0.22 27.86
CA LEU A 109 49.85 -0.71 28.57
C LEU A 109 50.72 0.50 28.93
N ASP A 110 50.72 0.90 30.19
CA ASP A 110 51.66 1.91 30.70
C ASP A 110 53.03 1.24 30.91
N THR A 111 54.01 1.59 30.08
CA THR A 111 55.41 1.22 30.31
C THR A 111 56.06 2.32 31.11
N ALA A 112 55.89 2.29 32.44
CA ALA A 112 56.69 3.09 33.35
C ALA A 112 58.15 2.62 33.27
N GLY A 113 59.03 3.52 32.84
CA GLY A 113 60.50 3.40 32.86
C GLY A 113 61.12 4.48 33.71
#